data_AF-A0A937VK83-F1
#
_entry.id   AF-A0A937VK83-F1
#
_cell.length_a   1.000
_cell.length_b   1.000
_cell.length_c   1.000
_cell.angle_alpha   90.00
_cell.angle_beta   90.00
_cell.angle_gamma   90.00
#
_symmetry.space_group_name_H-M   'P 1'
#
loop_
_entity.id
_entity.type
_entity.pdbx_description
1 polymer ?
#
loop_
_entity_poly.entity_id
_entity_poly.type
_entity_poly.pdbx_seq_one_letter_code
_entity_poly.pdbx_strand_id
1 'polypeptide(L)'
;GAMRIIAHVNWPVIGFPVNVNVGIKAARGRAEEVGARVETLPYISFAGYTTGDYDIIAEAFLPDDAGLHDFLNVEVGGTPGVESAEAWHILRVYKVNYMWEGERISHTALV
;
A
#
# COMPACT_ATOMS: atom_id res chain seq x y z
N GLY A 1 3.50 -20.39 -1.20
CA GLY A 1 4.42 -21.23 -0.41
C GLY A 1 4.52 -20.65 0.99
N ALA A 2 4.69 -21.48 2.02
CA ALA A 2 4.62 -21.05 3.42
C ALA A 2 5.76 -20.12 3.88
N MET A 3 6.87 -20.02 3.12
CA MET A 3 8.01 -19.17 3.45
C MET A 3 8.66 -18.61 2.18
N ARG A 4 9.06 -17.34 2.21
CA ARG A 4 9.85 -16.66 1.16
C ARG A 4 10.88 -15.76 1.83
N ILE A 5 12.15 -15.87 1.43
CA ILE A 5 13.21 -14.94 1.84
C ILE A 5 13.15 -13.75 0.88
N ILE A 6 13.02 -12.54 1.43
CA ILE A 6 13.07 -11.28 0.67
C ILE A 6 14.16 -10.37 1.26
N ALA A 7 14.84 -9.62 0.39
CA ALA A 7 15.67 -8.50 0.83
C ALA A 7 14.75 -7.29 1.05
N HIS A 8 14.77 -6.72 2.26
CA HIS A 8 14.06 -5.48 2.51
C HIS A 8 14.87 -4.29 1.97
N VAL A 9 14.21 -3.41 1.21
CA VAL A 9 14.85 -2.27 0.54
C VAL A 9 14.50 -0.99 1.29
N ASN A 10 15.49 -0.12 1.48
CA ASN A 10 15.28 1.22 2.01
C ASN A 10 14.89 2.16 0.85
N TRP A 11 13.59 2.41 0.67
CA TRP A 11 13.02 3.19 -0.44
C TRP A 11 13.64 4.59 -0.63
N PRO A 12 13.80 5.43 0.42
CA PRO A 12 14.50 6.71 0.28
C PRO A 12 15.89 6.62 -0.35
N VAL A 13 16.66 5.57 -0.03
CA VAL A 13 18.04 5.41 -0.51
C VAL A 13 18.09 5.08 -2.00
N ILE A 14 17.03 4.49 -2.56
CA ILE A 14 16.95 4.11 -3.97
C ILE A 14 16.13 5.09 -4.82
N GLY A 15 15.86 6.29 -4.30
CA GLY A 15 15.21 7.36 -5.06
C GLY A 15 13.69 7.45 -4.88
N PHE A 16 13.13 6.86 -3.82
CA PHE A 16 11.71 6.97 -3.48
C PHE A 16 11.52 7.49 -2.04
N PRO A 17 11.85 8.77 -1.77
CA PRO A 17 11.82 9.35 -0.43
C PRO A 17 10.43 9.70 0.09
N VAL A 18 9.42 9.85 -0.78
CA VAL A 18 8.07 10.25 -0.38
C VAL A 18 7.28 9.00 0.01
N ASN A 19 6.90 8.89 1.29
CA ASN A 19 6.08 7.79 1.80
C ASN A 19 4.67 8.29 2.12
N VAL A 20 3.66 7.70 1.50
CA VAL A 20 2.27 8.13 1.64
C VAL A 20 1.37 6.91 1.85
N ASN A 21 0.41 7.04 2.76
CA ASN A 21 -0.74 6.16 2.80
C ASN A 21 -1.91 6.82 2.08
N VAL A 22 -2.68 6.05 1.31
CA VAL A 22 -3.89 6.51 0.65
C VAL A 22 -5.06 5.62 1.04
N GLY A 23 -6.14 6.24 1.50
CA GLY A 23 -7.44 5.60 1.62
C GLY A 23 -8.24 5.87 0.36
N ILE A 24 -8.75 4.81 -0.27
CA ILE A 24 -9.52 4.88 -1.51
C ILE A 24 -10.91 4.36 -1.23
N LYS A 25 -11.90 5.21 -1.53
CA LYS A 25 -13.31 4.85 -1.49
C LYS A 25 -13.77 4.52 -2.90
N ALA A 26 -14.31 3.31 -3.06
CA ALA A 26 -14.82 2.86 -4.34
C ALA A 26 -16.34 3.04 -4.40
N ALA A 27 -16.84 3.28 -5.60
CA ALA A 27 -18.26 3.23 -5.87
C ALA A 27 -18.82 1.86 -5.51
N ARG A 28 -20.07 1.83 -5.04
CA ARG A 28 -20.71 0.61 -4.56
C ARG A 28 -20.57 -0.53 -5.58
N GLY A 29 -19.97 -1.64 -5.13
CA GLY A 29 -19.76 -2.83 -5.96
C GLY A 29 -18.57 -2.75 -6.93
N ARG A 30 -17.72 -1.72 -6.83
CA ARG A 30 -16.54 -1.51 -7.70
C ARG A 30 -15.21 -1.72 -7.00
N ALA A 31 -15.21 -2.00 -5.69
CA ALA A 31 -13.99 -2.17 -4.90
C ALA A 31 -13.01 -3.17 -5.53
N GLU A 32 -13.51 -4.33 -6.01
CA GLU A 32 -12.67 -5.35 -6.65
C GLU A 32 -11.94 -4.84 -7.91
N GLU A 33 -12.62 -4.04 -8.74
CA GLU A 33 -12.02 -3.46 -9.94
C GLU A 33 -10.97 -2.41 -9.59
N VAL A 34 -11.27 -1.54 -8.61
CA VAL A 34 -10.33 -0.52 -8.14
C VAL A 34 -9.09 -1.18 -7.56
N GLY A 35 -9.22 -2.22 -6.73
CA GLY A 35 -8.07 -2.91 -6.17
C GLY A 35 -7.26 -3.66 -7.22
N ALA A 36 -7.89 -4.25 -8.24
CA ALA A 36 -7.17 -4.84 -9.37
C ALA A 36 -6.34 -3.79 -10.13
N ARG A 37 -6.83 -2.54 -10.25
CA ARG A 37 -6.03 -1.44 -10.82
C ARG A 37 -4.88 -1.05 -9.89
N VAL A 38 -5.14 -0.87 -8.59
CA VAL A 38 -4.13 -0.49 -7.60
C VAL A 38 -2.99 -1.52 -7.53
N GLU A 39 -3.30 -2.81 -7.63
CA GLU A 39 -2.30 -3.90 -7.66
C GLU A 39 -1.28 -3.76 -8.79
N THR A 40 -1.67 -3.13 -9.92
CA THR A 40 -0.76 -2.94 -11.06
C THR A 40 0.22 -1.78 -10.91
N LEU A 41 0.07 -0.95 -9.87
CA LEU A 41 0.87 0.25 -9.70
C LEU A 41 2.23 -0.08 -9.07
N PRO A 42 3.35 0.27 -9.71
CA PRO A 42 4.69 -0.15 -9.29
C PRO A 42 5.18 0.50 -7.99
N TYR A 43 4.53 1.58 -7.56
CA TYR A 43 4.91 2.37 -6.38
C TYR A 43 4.22 1.89 -5.10
N ILE A 44 3.34 0.88 -5.18
CA ILE A 44 2.56 0.37 -4.04
C ILE A 44 3.36 -0.73 -3.32
N SER A 45 3.70 -0.49 -2.04
CA SER A 45 4.34 -1.48 -1.17
C SER A 45 3.35 -2.39 -0.44
N PHE A 46 2.14 -1.89 -0.22
CA PHE A 46 1.05 -2.59 0.44
C PHE A 46 -0.29 -2.08 -0.11
N ALA A 47 -1.23 -2.98 -0.36
CA ALA A 47 -2.63 -2.64 -0.58
C ALA A 47 -3.50 -3.73 0.06
N GLY A 48 -4.62 -3.32 0.64
CA GLY A 48 -5.57 -4.26 1.23
C GLY A 48 -6.97 -3.70 1.27
N TYR A 49 -7.95 -4.59 1.09
CA TYR A 49 -9.34 -4.25 1.35
C TYR A 49 -9.57 -4.09 2.84
N THR A 50 -10.31 -3.06 3.20
CA THR A 50 -10.57 -2.70 4.60
C THR A 50 -12.06 -2.49 4.84
N THR A 51 -12.47 -2.69 6.09
CA THR A 51 -13.73 -2.15 6.59
C THR A 51 -13.47 -0.72 7.09
N GLY A 52 -14.47 0.14 7.01
CA GLY A 52 -14.37 1.54 7.45
C GLY A 52 -14.83 2.51 6.37
N ASP A 53 -14.31 3.74 6.42
CA ASP A 53 -14.70 4.80 5.49
C ASP A 53 -14.09 4.63 4.09
N TYR A 54 -13.02 3.84 3.99
CA TYR A 54 -12.29 3.52 2.77
C TYR A 54 -12.31 2.00 2.54
N ASP A 55 -12.61 1.61 1.30
CA ASP A 55 -12.67 0.21 0.90
C ASP A 55 -11.27 -0.39 0.70
N ILE A 56 -10.29 0.45 0.34
CA ILE A 56 -8.89 0.06 0.15
C ILE A 56 -7.98 1.04 0.89
N ILE A 57 -7.02 0.50 1.63
CA ILE A 57 -5.84 1.26 2.10
C ILE A 57 -4.63 0.78 1.30
N ALA A 58 -3.83 1.72 0.80
CA ALA A 58 -2.57 1.41 0.14
C ALA A 58 -1.43 2.31 0.67
N GLU A 59 -0.22 1.74 0.73
CA GLU A 59 1.02 2.46 1.01
C GLU A 59 1.82 2.60 -0.28
N ALA A 60 2.30 3.81 -0.56
CA ALA A 60 3.11 4.11 -1.74
C ALA A 60 4.44 4.78 -1.36
N PHE A 61 5.45 4.53 -2.20
CA PHE A 61 6.75 5.19 -2.16
C PHE A 61 7.03 5.86 -3.51
N LEU A 62 7.25 7.17 -3.50
CA LEU A 62 7.28 8.02 -4.71
C LEU A 62 8.58 8.83 -4.77
N PRO A 63 9.02 9.24 -5.98
CA PRO A 63 10.31 9.90 -6.15
C PRO A 63 10.35 11.33 -5.61
N ASP A 64 9.25 12.07 -5.72
CA ASP A 64 9.13 13.47 -5.32
C ASP A 64 7.65 13.91 -5.24
N ASP A 65 7.44 15.20 -4.94
CA ASP A 65 6.12 15.81 -4.82
C ASP A 65 5.34 15.83 -6.15
N ALA A 66 6.03 15.86 -7.30
CA ALA A 66 5.38 15.77 -8.61
C ALA A 66 4.86 14.35 -8.84
N GLY A 67 5.64 13.33 -8.47
CA GLY A 67 5.20 11.95 -8.45
C GLY A 67 4.01 11.72 -7.52
N LEU A 68 3.96 12.39 -6.36
CA LEU A 68 2.80 12.37 -5.48
C LEU A 68 1.56 13.01 -6.10
N HIS A 69 1.73 14.18 -6.72
CA HIS A 69 0.64 14.83 -7.43
C HIS A 69 0.04 13.93 -8.52
N ASP A 70 0.89 13.31 -9.34
CA ASP A 70 0.44 12.46 -10.45
C ASP A 70 -0.17 11.16 -9.95
N PHE A 71 0.40 10.56 -8.90
CA PHE A 71 -0.17 9.39 -8.25
C PHE A 71 -1.60 9.67 -7.75
N LEU A 72 -1.83 10.78 -7.06
CA LEU A 72 -3.15 11.10 -6.50
C LEU A 72 -4.17 11.47 -7.58
N ASN A 73 -3.78 12.28 -8.56
CA ASN A 73 -4.72 12.84 -9.53
C ASN A 73 -4.92 11.95 -10.76
N VAL A 74 -3.86 11.30 -11.24
CA VAL A 74 -3.89 10.51 -12.48
C VAL A 74 -4.10 9.04 -12.17
N GLU A 75 -3.27 8.44 -11.32
CA GLU A 75 -3.34 7.01 -11.06
C GLU A 75 -4.55 6.66 -10.18
N VAL A 76 -4.67 7.28 -9.00
CA VAL A 76 -5.80 7.05 -8.10
C VAL A 76 -7.05 7.77 -8.60
N GLY A 77 -6.98 9.08 -8.80
CA GLY A 77 -8.11 9.90 -9.22
C GLY A 77 -8.67 9.57 -10.62
N GLY A 78 -7.83 9.04 -11.51
CA GLY A 78 -8.24 8.59 -12.84
C GLY A 78 -8.75 7.15 -12.89
N THR A 79 -8.67 6.38 -11.79
CA THR A 79 -9.14 4.99 -11.76
C THR A 79 -10.68 4.95 -11.81
N PRO A 80 -11.29 4.33 -12.83
CA PRO A 80 -12.73 4.18 -12.91
C PRO A 80 -13.30 3.48 -11.67
N GLY A 81 -14.34 4.06 -11.09
CA GLY A 81 -14.97 3.52 -9.89
C GLY A 81 -14.40 4.02 -8.57
N VAL A 82 -13.38 4.90 -8.57
CA VAL A 82 -13.02 5.67 -7.37
C VAL A 82 -14.03 6.79 -7.14
N GLU A 83 -14.62 6.86 -5.94
CA GLU A 83 -15.50 7.95 -5.51
C GLU A 83 -14.71 9.09 -4.85
N SER A 84 -13.77 8.73 -3.98
CA SER A 84 -12.89 9.69 -3.30
C SER A 84 -11.61 9.01 -2.83
N ALA A 85 -10.60 9.83 -2.55
CA ALA A 85 -9.37 9.38 -1.91
C ALA A 85 -8.89 10.40 -0.88
N GLU A 86 -8.24 9.92 0.18
CA GLU A 86 -7.54 10.74 1.17
C GLU A 86 -6.11 10.24 1.30
N ALA A 87 -5.15 11.17 1.36
CA ALA A 87 -3.73 10.87 1.44
C ALA A 87 -3.13 11.38 2.75
N TRP A 88 -2.27 10.55 3.35
CA TRP A 88 -1.52 10.86 4.55
C TRP A 88 -0.03 10.71 4.28
N HIS A 89 0.66 11.84 4.14
CA HIS A 89 2.12 11.85 4.02
C HIS A 89 2.74 11.43 5.36
N ILE A 90 3.55 10.38 5.33
CA ILE A 90 4.29 9.91 6.49
C ILE A 90 5.54 10.77 6.69
N LEU A 91 5.44 11.68 7.65
CA LEU A 91 6.55 12.59 7.98
C LEU A 91 7.67 11.89 8.77
N ARG A 92 7.31 10.85 9.54
CA ARG A 92 8.25 10.05 10.32
C ARG A 92 7.68 8.68 10.64
N VAL A 93 8.43 7.63 10.32
CA VAL A 93 8.12 6.26 10.76
C VAL A 93 8.67 6.07 12.18
N TYR A 94 7.79 5.71 13.12
CA TYR A 94 8.21 5.41 14.50
C TYR A 94 8.68 3.97 14.67
N LYS A 95 7.98 3.03 14.02
CA LYS A 95 8.28 1.60 14.05
C LYS A 95 7.81 0.97 12.75
N VAL A 96 8.65 0.11 12.19
CA VAL A 96 8.27 -0.85 11.17
C VAL A 96 8.72 -2.22 11.63
N ASN A 97 7.90 -3.24 11.46
CA ASN A 97 8.23 -4.58 11.90
C ASN A 97 7.89 -5.60 10.82
N TYR A 98 8.92 -6.28 10.32
CA TYR A 98 8.83 -7.36 9.34
C TYR A 98 9.04 -8.74 9.97
N MET A 99 9.13 -8.80 11.30
CA MET A 99 9.28 -10.02 12.08
C MET A 99 8.19 -10.01 13.15
N TRP A 100 7.06 -10.63 12.84
CA TRP A 100 5.98 -10.80 13.82
C TRP A 100 6.14 -12.15 14.54
N GLU A 101 5.81 -12.20 15.84
CA GLU A 101 6.01 -13.41 16.66
C GLU A 101 5.28 -14.65 16.10
N GLY A 102 4.15 -14.45 15.40
CA GLY A 102 3.40 -15.53 14.74
C GLY A 102 3.97 -16.00 13.40
N GLU A 103 5.00 -15.35 12.85
CA GLU A 103 5.73 -15.81 11.66
C GLU A 103 6.89 -16.75 12.03
N ARG A 104 7.09 -17.03 13.33
CA ARG A 104 8.08 -18.00 13.79
C ARG A 104 7.63 -19.40 13.39
N ILE A 105 8.23 -19.97 12.35
CA ILE A 105 8.04 -21.38 12.00
C ILE A 105 8.64 -22.23 13.13
N SER A 106 7.82 -22.62 14.09
CA SER A 106 8.20 -23.58 15.12
C SER A 106 8.41 -24.95 14.48
N HIS A 107 9.50 -25.64 14.83
CA HIS A 107 9.79 -27.00 14.38
C HIS A 107 8.83 -28.06 14.95
N THR A 108 7.85 -27.65 15.75
CA THR A 108 6.82 -28.53 16.29
C THR A 108 5.53 -28.23 15.55
N ALA A 109 5.09 -29.17 14.72
CA ALA A 109 3.72 -29.17 14.24
C ALA A 109 2.79 -29.17 15.46
N LEU A 110 1.86 -28.23 15.52
CA LEU A 110 0.78 -28.30 16.49
C LEU A 110 -0.02 -29.57 16.16
N VAL A 111 0.09 -30.56 17.04
CA VAL A 111 -0.79 -31.73 17.12
C VAL A 111 -1.93 -31.38 18.06
#